data_AF-A0A957RLQ2-F1
#
_entry.id   AF-A0A957RLQ2-F1
#
_cell.length_a   1.000
_cell.length_b   1.000
_cell.length_c   1.000
_cell.angle_alpha   90.00
_cell.angle_beta   90.00
_cell.angle_gamma   90.00
#
_symmetry.space_group_name_H-M   'P 1'
#
loop_
_entity.id
_entity.type
_entity.pdbx_description
1 polymer ?
#
loop_
_entity_poly.entity_id
_entity_poly.type
_entity_poly.pdbx_seq_one_letter_code
_entity_poly.pdbx_strand_id
1 'polypeptide(L)'
;MLEVIRVSTDGQVDLPTAVRKRFGLRQGDRVAVSIENDRIILQPLDVLRDGDWRHWRGVLANTNALTAHLEEHAREVADDRLP
;
A
#
# COMPACT_ATOMS: atom_id res chain seq x y z
N MET A 1 -17.62 12.25 -9.29
CA MET A 1 -16.95 13.16 -10.24
C MET A 1 -17.00 12.47 -11.59
N LEU A 2 -17.52 13.15 -12.61
CA LEU A 2 -17.50 12.66 -13.99
C LEU A 2 -16.77 13.71 -14.81
N GLU A 3 -15.63 13.32 -15.36
CA GLU A 3 -14.76 14.17 -16.18
C GLU A 3 -14.50 13.43 -17.49
N VAL A 4 -14.77 14.08 -18.61
CA VAL A 4 -14.60 13.48 -19.95
C VAL A 4 -13.20 13.83 -20.44
N ILE A 5 -12.40 12.79 -20.68
CA ILE A 5 -11.04 12.91 -21.25
C ILE A 5 -11.00 12.33 -22.66
N ARG A 6 -10.06 12.81 -23.47
CA ARG A 6 -9.83 12.28 -24.82
C ARG A 6 -8.74 11.24 -24.78
N VAL A 7 -8.88 10.22 -25.63
CA VAL A 7 -7.81 9.28 -25.93
C VAL A 7 -6.87 9.97 -26.93
N SER A 8 -5.57 9.95 -26.66
CA SER A 8 -4.56 10.45 -27.59
C SER A 8 -4.45 9.55 -28.82
N THR A 9 -3.75 10.02 -29.86
CA THR A 9 -3.50 9.24 -31.08
C THR A 9 -2.79 7.91 -30.78
N ASP A 10 -1.98 7.87 -29.73
CA ASP A 10 -1.22 6.69 -29.32
C ASP A 10 -2.01 5.76 -28.38
N GLY A 11 -3.32 6.00 -28.21
CA GLY A 11 -4.18 5.21 -27.35
C GLY A 11 -4.02 5.53 -25.84
N GLN A 12 -3.33 6.61 -25.49
CA GLN A 12 -3.10 6.98 -24.09
C GLN A 12 -4.26 7.82 -23.55
N VAL A 13 -4.56 7.67 -22.26
CA VAL A 13 -5.50 8.51 -21.54
C VAL A 13 -4.79 9.19 -20.38
N ASP A 14 -4.80 10.52 -20.39
CA ASP A 14 -4.21 11.30 -19.31
C ASP A 14 -5.14 11.28 -18.10
N LEU A 15 -4.76 10.56 -17.05
CA LEU A 15 -5.52 10.52 -15.80
C LEU A 15 -5.53 11.90 -15.15
N PRO A 16 -6.69 12.53 -14.89
CA PRO A 16 -6.76 13.84 -14.27
C PRO A 16 -6.07 13.89 -12.90
N THR A 17 -5.53 15.05 -12.54
CA THR A 17 -4.79 15.26 -11.28
C THR A 17 -5.60 14.83 -10.05
N ALA A 18 -6.91 15.07 -10.04
CA ALA A 18 -7.79 14.66 -8.94
C ALA A 18 -7.86 13.13 -8.79
N VAL A 19 -7.92 12.39 -9.90
CA VAL A 19 -7.90 10.91 -9.89
C VAL A 19 -6.55 10.41 -9.40
N ARG A 20 -5.44 10.93 -9.96
CA ARG A 20 -4.09 10.53 -9.54
C ARG A 20 -3.87 10.72 -8.04
N LYS A 21 -4.24 11.89 -7.50
CA LYS A 21 -4.10 12.20 -6.07
C LYS A 21 -4.97 11.30 -5.19
N ARG A 22 -6.21 11.04 -5.60
CA ARG A 22 -7.14 10.19 -4.83
C ARG A 22 -6.61 8.75 -4.66
N PHE A 23 -5.99 8.21 -5.71
CA PHE A 23 -5.45 6.85 -5.70
C PHE A 23 -3.94 6.79 -5.39
N GLY A 24 -3.30 7.92 -5.07
CA GLY A 24 -1.87 7.97 -4.75
C GLY A 24 -0.94 7.60 -5.93
N LEU A 25 -1.44 7.67 -7.16
CA LEU A 25 -0.70 7.31 -8.37
C LEU A 25 0.40 8.32 -8.67
N ARG A 26 1.60 7.84 -8.97
CA ARG A 26 2.74 8.64 -9.47
C ARG A 26 3.24 8.07 -10.79
N GLN A 27 4.11 8.82 -11.43
CA GLN A 27 4.77 8.39 -12.66
C GLN A 27 5.51 7.06 -12.42
N GLY A 28 5.32 6.11 -13.34
CA GLY A 28 5.92 4.77 -13.28
C GLY A 28 5.13 3.71 -12.53
N ASP A 29 4.03 4.08 -11.85
CA ASP A 29 3.18 3.10 -11.16
C ASP A 29 2.50 2.15 -12.15
N ARG A 30 2.35 0.89 -11.75
CA ARG A 30 1.62 -0.12 -12.53
C ARG A 30 0.15 -0.16 -12.13
N VAL A 31 -0.69 -0.35 -13.15
CA VAL A 31 -2.15 -0.42 -13.00
C VAL A 31 -2.62 -1.64 -13.79
N ALA A 32 -3.39 -2.52 -13.16
CA ALA A 32 -4.11 -3.56 -13.86
C ALA A 32 -5.30 -2.94 -14.59
N VAL A 33 -5.55 -3.44 -15.80
CA VAL A 33 -6.66 -3.04 -16.65
C VAL A 33 -7.54 -4.26 -16.85
N SER A 34 -8.82 -4.16 -16.48
CA SER A 34 -9.83 -5.19 -16.76
C SER A 34 -11.07 -4.56 -17.41
N ILE A 35 -11.89 -5.41 -18.05
CA ILE A 35 -13.16 -5.01 -18.64
C ILE A 35 -14.28 -5.72 -17.89
N GLU A 36 -15.20 -4.96 -17.31
CA GLU A 36 -16.35 -5.48 -16.57
C GLU A 36 -17.59 -4.65 -16.91
N ASN A 37 -18.69 -5.32 -17.30
CA ASN A 37 -19.96 -4.66 -17.60
C ASN A 37 -19.83 -3.46 -18.56
N ASP A 38 -19.06 -3.65 -19.65
CA ASP A 38 -18.81 -2.63 -20.66
C ASP A 38 -18.09 -1.37 -20.12
N ARG A 39 -17.29 -1.55 -19.07
CA ARG A 39 -16.47 -0.52 -18.44
C ARG A 39 -15.03 -0.98 -18.33
N ILE A 40 -14.11 -0.04 -18.50
CA ILE A 40 -12.70 -0.23 -18.18
C ILE A 40 -12.50 0.04 -16.69
N ILE A 41 -12.00 -0.96 -15.97
CA ILE A 41 -11.61 -0.85 -14.57
C ILE A 41 -10.09 -0.76 -14.49
N LEU A 42 -9.61 0.27 -13.79
CA LEU A 42 -8.19 0.50 -13.53
C LEU A 42 -7.92 0.25 -12.05
N GLN A 43 -7.09 -0.74 -11.74
CA GLN A 43 -6.73 -1.10 -10.37
C GLN A 43 -5.22 -0.90 -10.14
N PRO A 44 -4.80 0.00 -9.24
CA PRO A 44 -3.38 0.15 -8.89
C PRO A 44 -2.81 -1.16 -8.32
N LEU A 45 -1.64 -1.59 -8.80
CA LEU A 45 -1.01 -2.85 -8.36
C LEU A 45 0.00 -2.64 -7.22
N ASP A 46 0.73 -1.51 -7.23
CA ASP A 46 1.84 -1.25 -6.30
C ASP A 46 1.60 -0.02 -5.41
N VAL A 47 0.43 0.07 -4.80
CA VAL A 47 0.11 1.20 -3.88
C VAL A 47 0.71 1.05 -2.48
N LEU A 48 1.36 -0.08 -2.18
CA LEU A 48 2.20 -0.23 -0.99
C LEU A 48 3.52 0.48 -1.23
N ARG A 49 3.53 1.79 -0.99
CA ARG A 49 4.77 2.56 -1.06
C ARG A 49 5.58 2.40 0.21
N ASP A 50 6.88 2.24 0.04
CA ASP A 50 7.86 2.46 1.09
C ASP A 50 7.55 3.77 1.82
N GLY A 51 7.27 3.67 3.12
CA GLY A 51 7.01 4.81 4.00
C GLY A 51 5.57 4.98 4.47
N ASP A 52 4.56 4.29 3.93
CA ASP A 52 3.23 4.28 4.59
C ASP A 52 3.21 3.24 5.71
N TRP A 53 3.83 3.63 6.83
CA TRP A 53 3.93 2.78 8.01
C TRP A 53 2.57 2.28 8.51
N ARG A 54 1.47 2.94 8.14
CA ARG A 54 0.10 2.56 8.51
C ARG A 54 -0.29 1.20 7.97
N HIS A 55 0.32 0.74 6.88
CA HIS A 55 0.08 -0.61 6.37
C HIS A 55 0.61 -1.68 7.34
N TRP A 56 1.62 -1.38 8.15
CA TRP A 56 2.11 -2.28 9.20
C TRP A 56 1.14 -2.42 10.38
N ARG A 57 0.13 -1.56 10.49
CA ARG A 57 -0.83 -1.64 11.61
C ARG A 57 -1.58 -2.96 11.55
N GLY A 58 -1.39 -3.77 12.59
CA GLY A 58 -2.03 -5.07 12.72
C GLY A 58 -1.38 -6.19 11.91
N VAL A 59 -0.24 -5.96 11.24
CA VAL A 59 0.47 -7.03 10.50
C VAL A 59 0.91 -8.17 11.42
N LEU A 60 1.15 -7.88 12.70
CA LEU A 60 1.47 -8.88 13.72
C LEU A 60 0.25 -9.30 14.56
N ALA A 61 -0.96 -8.88 14.18
CA ALA A 61 -2.17 -9.31 14.89
C ALA A 61 -2.29 -10.84 14.82
N ASN A 62 -2.68 -11.45 15.93
CA ASN A 62 -2.78 -12.92 16.09
C ASN A 62 -1.45 -13.68 15.98
N THR A 63 -0.31 -12.98 16.04
CA THR A 63 1.00 -13.63 16.23
C THR A 63 1.40 -13.62 17.71
N ASN A 64 2.41 -14.41 18.06
CA ASN A 64 3.02 -14.41 19.38
C ASN A 64 4.16 -13.36 19.52
N ALA A 65 4.29 -12.41 18.59
CA ALA A 65 5.41 -11.49 18.54
C ALA A 65 5.59 -10.66 19.83
N LEU A 66 4.48 -10.21 20.44
CA LEU A 66 4.53 -9.48 21.72
C LEU A 66 5.03 -10.37 22.86
N THR A 67 4.51 -11.59 22.97
CA THR A 67 4.90 -12.54 24.02
C THR A 67 6.38 -12.91 23.89
N ALA A 68 6.84 -13.23 22.68
CA ALA A 68 8.23 -13.55 22.41
C ALA A 68 9.19 -12.41 22.79
N HIS A 69 8.81 -11.16 22.47
CA HIS A 69 9.62 -10.00 22.81
C HIS A 69 9.68 -9.74 24.34
N LEU A 70 8.59 -9.98 25.06
CA LEU A 70 8.57 -9.89 26.52
C LEU A 70 9.47 -10.96 27.18
N GLU A 71 9.46 -12.19 26.65
CA GLU A 71 10.31 -13.28 27.14
C GLU A 71 11.80 -13.05 26.85
N GLU A 72 12.13 -12.45 25.70
CA GLU A 72 13.48 -12.00 25.37
C GLU A 72 13.95 -10.91 26.34
N HIS A 73 13.14 -9.86 26.51
CA HIS A 73 13.48 -8.77 27.42
C HIS A 73 13.63 -9.23 28.88
N ALA A 74 12.81 -10.19 29.33
CA ALA A 74 12.94 -10.78 30.66
C ALA A 74 14.28 -11.51 30.86
N ARG A 75 14.82 -12.15 29.81
CA ARG A 75 16.14 -12.79 29.84
C ARG A 75 17.27 -11.76 29.89
N GLU A 76 17.20 -10.71 29.06
CA GLU A 76 18.19 -9.61 29.08
C GLU A 76 18.26 -8.95 30.46
N VAL A 77 17.11 -8.64 31.07
CA VAL A 77 17.05 -8.02 32.41
C VAL A 77 17.56 -8.97 33.50
N ALA A 78 17.38 -10.28 33.35
CA ALA A 78 17.92 -11.27 34.29
C ALA A 78 19.45 -11.36 34.17
N ASP A 79 19.98 -11.30 32.94
CA ASP A 79 21.42 -11.33 32.67
C ASP A 79 22.12 -10.03 33.12
N ASP A 80 21.53 -8.85 32.87
CA ASP A 80 22.06 -7.55 33.31
C ASP A 80 22.04 -7.34 34.83
N ARG A 81 21.25 -8.14 35.57
CA ARG A 81 21.16 -8.11 37.04
C ARG A 81 22.13 -9.06 37.73
N LEU A 82 22.98 -9.77 37.01
CA LEU A 82 24.06 -10.55 37.60
C LEU A 82 25.23 -9.62 37.98
N PRO A 83 25.67 -9.61 39.25
CA PRO A 83 26.87 -8.88 39.70
C PRO A 83 28.17 -9.47 39.14
#